data_AF-A0A354IY73-F1
#
_entry.id   AF-A0A354IY73-F1
#
_cell.length_a   1.000
_cell.length_b   1.000
_cell.length_c   1.000
_cell.angle_alpha   90.00
_cell.angle_beta   90.00
_cell.angle_gamma   90.00
#
_symmetry.space_group_name_H-M   'P 1'
#
loop_
_entity.id
_entity.type
_entity.pdbx_description
1 polymer ?
#
loop_
_entity_poly.entity_id
_entity_poly.type
_entity_poly.pdbx_seq_one_letter_code
_entity_poly.pdbx_strand_id
1 'polypeptide(L)'
;MTDQKPKAFDFGADAQPAAEPAGPPAAPRAFDFGEAGEAAPPAGGPPRALSFDDVPAAPASSGMTAKAVPAALFDSEDHPAVRDALALARADYPTLFAHAEGRFAILFRRILPVKLALVTDWAEEPLLEQAALLQPITELVLTFTRMGVPALLDAALESTREPAGMFGKLFRRAPPPAHYKAVLTSSRAGLLQLLADSEVAMRKLEASAQNLGLHGAVLAVVASLAANSPDAALLDTLTQRRTLVQQAVRQAELSILQMGQVRQQAADLVAQISSFLTVTLPALEMAQAQGGA
;
A
#
# COMPACT_ATOMS: atom_id res chain seq x y z
N MET A 1 -43.89 -24.57 16.85
CA MET A 1 -42.59 -24.18 17.42
C MET A 1 -41.79 -25.45 17.60
N THR A 2 -40.78 -25.65 16.76
CA THR A 2 -39.90 -26.82 16.72
C THR A 2 -38.61 -26.46 17.43
N ASP A 3 -38.41 -27.00 18.64
CA ASP A 3 -37.19 -26.86 19.41
C ASP A 3 -36.11 -27.83 18.87
N GLN A 4 -35.28 -27.35 17.96
CA GLN A 4 -34.02 -28.01 17.60
C GLN A 4 -32.90 -27.47 18.49
N LYS A 5 -32.46 -28.31 19.42
CA LYS A 5 -31.28 -28.10 20.26
C LYS A 5 -30.01 -28.36 19.41
N PRO A 6 -29.05 -27.44 19.32
CA PRO A 6 -27.87 -27.65 18.48
C PRO A 6 -26.91 -28.68 19.09
N LYS A 7 -26.39 -29.53 18.22
CA LYS A 7 -25.44 -30.62 18.47
C LYS A 7 -24.05 -30.05 18.80
N ALA A 8 -23.48 -30.44 19.94
CA ALA A 8 -22.13 -30.06 20.34
C ALA A 8 -21.09 -30.73 19.44
N PHE A 9 -20.02 -29.99 19.14
CA PHE A 9 -18.84 -30.48 18.43
C PHE A 9 -18.11 -31.53 19.28
N ASP A 10 -17.90 -32.69 18.67
CA ASP A 10 -17.16 -33.84 19.19
C ASP A 10 -15.66 -33.62 18.93
N PHE A 11 -14.90 -33.38 19.99
CA PHE A 11 -13.43 -33.43 19.94
C PHE A 11 -12.99 -34.80 20.42
N GLY A 12 -12.79 -35.69 19.45
CA GLY A 12 -12.28 -37.02 19.70
C GLY A 12 -10.82 -37.00 20.18
N ALA A 13 -10.62 -37.87 21.18
CA ALA A 13 -9.42 -38.63 21.51
C ALA A 13 -8.35 -38.00 22.40
N ASP A 14 -8.45 -38.40 23.68
CA ASP A 14 -7.34 -38.63 24.59
C ASP A 14 -6.20 -39.44 23.96
N ALA A 15 -4.97 -38.94 24.14
CA ALA A 15 -3.81 -39.75 24.45
C ALA A 15 -2.92 -38.97 25.43
N GLN A 16 -2.89 -39.44 26.68
CA GLN A 16 -2.06 -38.95 27.80
C GLN A 16 -0.55 -39.30 27.57
N PRO A 17 0.43 -38.81 28.37
CA PRO A 17 1.61 -38.09 27.90
C PRO A 17 2.89 -38.94 28.03
N ALA A 18 4.03 -38.42 27.57
CA ALA A 18 5.32 -38.93 28.02
C ALA A 18 6.34 -37.79 28.18
N ALA A 19 6.62 -37.50 29.45
CA ALA A 19 7.89 -37.09 30.04
C ALA A 19 8.75 -36.00 29.37
N GLU A 20 8.83 -34.84 30.03
CA GLU A 20 10.05 -34.03 30.07
C GLU A 20 11.21 -34.83 30.71
N PRO A 21 12.47 -34.47 30.38
CA PRO A 21 13.15 -33.65 31.37
C PRO A 21 13.86 -32.43 30.78
N ALA A 22 13.87 -31.39 31.61
CA ALA A 22 14.44 -30.07 31.41
C ALA A 22 15.94 -30.09 31.05
N GLY A 23 16.29 -29.25 30.07
CA GLY A 23 17.64 -28.76 29.79
C GLY A 23 17.60 -27.24 29.52
N PRO A 24 18.64 -26.48 29.89
CA PRO A 24 18.61 -25.01 29.93
C PRO A 24 18.52 -24.38 28.52
N PRO A 25 17.99 -23.14 28.41
CA PRO A 25 17.68 -22.53 27.11
C PRO A 25 18.94 -22.24 26.30
N ALA A 26 18.98 -22.77 25.08
CA ALA A 26 20.00 -22.50 24.09
C ALA A 26 19.95 -21.03 23.66
N ALA A 27 21.04 -20.30 23.89
CA ALA A 27 21.28 -18.99 23.31
C ALA A 27 21.40 -19.11 21.77
N PRO A 28 21.01 -18.08 21.00
CA PRO A 28 21.06 -18.11 19.54
C PRO A 28 22.52 -18.19 19.05
N ARG A 29 22.81 -19.26 18.31
CA ARG A 29 24.08 -19.55 17.64
C ARG A 29 24.36 -18.46 16.58
N ALA A 30 25.48 -17.77 16.71
CA ALA A 30 26.00 -16.88 15.68
C ALA A 30 26.34 -17.67 14.41
N PHE A 31 26.16 -17.04 13.25
CA PHE A 31 26.59 -17.57 11.95
C PHE A 31 28.11 -17.72 11.94
N ASP A 32 28.54 -18.97 11.83
CA ASP A 32 29.90 -19.41 11.60
C ASP A 32 30.18 -19.35 10.09
N PHE A 33 31.00 -18.39 9.67
CA PHE A 33 31.50 -18.34 8.29
C PHE A 33 32.72 -19.26 8.21
N GLY A 34 32.47 -20.46 7.69
CA GLY A 34 33.50 -21.46 7.44
C GLY A 34 34.65 -20.91 6.58
N GLU A 35 35.85 -21.05 7.13
CA GLU A 35 37.14 -21.01 6.48
C GLU A 35 37.15 -22.01 5.30
N ALA A 36 37.10 -21.49 4.08
CA ALA A 36 37.52 -22.21 2.88
C ALA A 36 38.85 -21.60 2.44
N GLY A 37 39.92 -22.38 2.58
CA GLY A 37 41.27 -21.96 2.25
C GLY A 37 41.43 -21.61 0.77
N GLU A 38 42.01 -20.43 0.52
CA GLU A 38 42.45 -20.02 -0.80
C GLU A 38 43.93 -19.62 -0.73
N ALA A 39 44.71 -20.25 -1.60
CA ALA A 39 46.16 -20.18 -1.63
C ALA A 39 46.66 -18.79 -2.03
N ALA A 40 47.68 -18.31 -1.33
CA ALA A 40 48.37 -17.06 -1.62
C ALA A 40 49.11 -17.10 -2.98
N PRO A 41 49.00 -16.06 -3.83
CA PRO A 41 49.99 -15.78 -4.86
C PRO A 41 51.09 -14.85 -4.34
N PRO A 42 52.31 -14.92 -4.89
CA PRO A 42 53.48 -14.25 -4.32
C PRO A 42 53.47 -12.73 -4.55
N ALA A 43 53.99 -12.01 -3.56
CA ALA A 43 54.27 -10.58 -3.60
C ALA A 43 55.48 -10.26 -4.51
N GLY A 44 55.37 -9.21 -5.33
CA GLY A 44 56.52 -8.66 -6.06
C GLY A 44 56.18 -7.50 -7.00
N GLY A 45 56.34 -6.26 -6.53
CA GLY A 45 56.52 -5.06 -7.37
C GLY A 45 55.68 -3.83 -6.95
N PRO A 46 56.28 -2.64 -6.73
CA PRO A 46 55.52 -1.42 -6.44
C PRO A 46 54.72 -0.94 -7.67
N PRO A 47 53.59 -0.24 -7.47
CA PRO A 47 52.67 0.10 -8.55
C PRO A 47 53.27 1.11 -9.53
N ARG A 48 53.15 0.80 -10.82
CA ARG A 48 53.51 1.68 -11.94
C ARG A 48 52.60 2.91 -11.92
N ALA A 49 53.18 4.09 -11.78
CA ALA A 49 52.45 5.36 -11.86
C ALA A 49 51.79 5.50 -13.25
N LEU A 50 50.50 5.83 -13.28
CA LEU A 50 49.79 6.25 -14.48
C LEU A 50 50.27 7.66 -14.84
N SER A 51 51.23 7.74 -15.77
CA SER A 51 51.63 8.99 -16.41
C SER A 51 50.53 9.43 -17.39
N PHE A 52 49.90 10.58 -17.11
CA PHE A 52 48.87 11.22 -17.95
C PHE A 52 49.46 12.19 -18.98
N ASP A 53 50.60 11.86 -19.58
CA ASP A 53 51.18 12.62 -20.70
C ASP A 53 51.75 11.64 -21.72
N ASP A 54 50.86 11.10 -22.54
CA ASP A 54 51.23 10.53 -23.85
C ASP A 54 49.98 10.62 -24.74
N VAL A 55 49.82 11.78 -25.37
CA VAL A 55 48.78 12.00 -26.39
C VAL A 55 49.40 11.67 -27.74
N PRO A 56 49.09 10.53 -28.39
CA PRO A 56 49.46 10.34 -29.77
C PRO A 56 48.62 11.27 -30.65
N ALA A 57 49.30 12.04 -31.50
CA ALA A 57 48.73 12.94 -32.48
C ALA A 57 47.69 12.24 -33.36
N ALA A 58 46.56 12.92 -33.58
CA ALA A 58 45.49 12.48 -34.46
C ALA A 58 46.00 12.33 -35.92
N PRO A 59 45.69 11.22 -36.61
CA PRO A 59 45.79 11.21 -38.05
C PRO A 59 44.57 11.92 -38.66
N ALA A 60 44.87 12.80 -39.61
CA ALA A 60 43.90 13.46 -40.47
C ALA A 60 43.10 12.44 -41.29
N SER A 61 41.83 12.78 -41.47
CA SER A 61 40.79 12.10 -42.24
C SER A 61 41.22 11.61 -43.63
N SER A 62 40.84 10.37 -43.97
CA SER A 62 40.42 10.02 -45.33
C SER A 62 39.56 8.76 -45.36
N GLY A 63 38.30 8.95 -45.76
CA GLY A 63 37.48 7.96 -46.45
C GLY A 63 36.89 6.82 -45.64
N MET A 64 35.63 6.94 -45.23
CA MET A 64 34.59 5.98 -45.60
C MET A 64 33.23 6.37 -45.00
N THR A 65 32.25 6.40 -45.92
CA THR A 65 30.81 6.24 -45.75
C THR A 65 30.09 7.14 -44.75
N ALA A 66 29.09 7.84 -45.28
CA ALA A 66 28.08 8.56 -44.53
C ALA A 66 27.80 7.85 -43.20
N LYS A 67 28.06 8.56 -42.09
CA LYS A 67 27.68 8.14 -40.76
C LYS A 67 26.18 7.93 -40.84
N ALA A 68 25.78 6.67 -40.95
CA ALA A 68 24.41 6.27 -40.75
C ALA A 68 24.09 6.75 -39.34
N VAL A 69 23.40 7.89 -39.27
CA VAL A 69 22.43 8.12 -38.20
C VAL A 69 21.72 6.78 -38.08
N PRO A 70 21.72 6.12 -36.90
CA PRO A 70 20.90 4.93 -36.77
C PRO A 70 19.50 5.44 -37.12
N ALA A 71 19.03 5.07 -38.32
CA ALA A 71 17.71 5.44 -38.76
C ALA A 71 16.82 5.01 -37.61
N ALA A 72 16.08 5.96 -37.03
CA ALA A 72 15.00 5.61 -36.13
C ALA A 72 14.13 4.65 -36.95
N LEU A 73 14.26 3.36 -36.66
CA LEU A 73 13.83 2.32 -37.60
C LEU A 73 12.32 2.30 -37.76
N PHE A 74 11.56 3.08 -36.99
CA PHE A 74 10.11 2.93 -36.89
C PHE A 74 9.43 4.27 -36.59
N ASP A 75 9.08 5.00 -37.64
CA ASP A 75 8.22 6.19 -37.61
C ASP A 75 6.79 5.86 -38.11
N SER A 76 6.39 4.59 -38.07
CA SER A 76 5.03 4.15 -38.46
C SER A 76 4.18 3.85 -37.23
N GLU A 77 2.97 4.42 -37.17
CA GLU A 77 1.94 4.23 -36.12
C GLU A 77 1.64 2.76 -35.77
N ASP A 78 1.97 1.80 -36.65
CA ASP A 78 1.66 0.37 -36.55
C ASP A 78 2.91 -0.53 -36.61
N HIS A 79 3.72 -0.56 -35.55
CA HIS A 79 4.79 -1.56 -35.42
C HIS A 79 4.19 -2.97 -35.18
N PRO A 80 4.61 -4.04 -35.89
CA PRO A 80 4.00 -5.37 -35.76
C PRO A 80 4.05 -5.91 -34.33
N ALA A 81 5.15 -5.70 -33.61
CA ALA A 81 5.24 -6.09 -32.19
C ALA A 81 4.26 -5.33 -31.27
N VAL A 82 3.91 -4.08 -31.60
CA VAL A 82 2.90 -3.32 -30.84
C VAL A 82 1.51 -3.88 -31.13
N ARG A 83 1.21 -4.24 -32.38
CA ARG A 83 -0.04 -4.90 -32.74
C ARG A 83 -0.19 -6.26 -32.05
N ASP A 84 0.87 -7.06 -32.03
CA ASP A 84 0.86 -8.38 -31.39
C ASP A 84 0.74 -8.24 -29.87
N ALA A 85 1.41 -7.23 -29.26
CA ALA A 85 1.24 -6.89 -27.85
C ALA A 85 -0.20 -6.44 -27.52
N LEU A 86 -0.81 -5.59 -28.35
CA LEU A 86 -2.20 -5.17 -28.18
C LEU A 86 -3.18 -6.34 -28.31
N ALA A 87 -2.94 -7.26 -29.26
CA ALA A 87 -3.75 -8.47 -29.41
C ALA A 87 -3.65 -9.35 -28.16
N LEU A 88 -2.44 -9.54 -27.62
CA LEU A 88 -2.24 -10.33 -26.41
C LEU A 88 -2.84 -9.64 -25.18
N ALA A 89 -2.69 -8.32 -25.06
CA ALA A 89 -3.31 -7.54 -23.98
C ALA A 89 -4.85 -7.62 -24.01
N ARG A 90 -5.45 -7.60 -25.21
CA ARG A 90 -6.89 -7.77 -25.39
C ARG A 90 -7.38 -9.16 -24.98
N ALA A 91 -6.56 -10.20 -25.21
CA ALA A 91 -6.89 -11.58 -24.86
C ALA A 91 -6.71 -11.84 -23.35
N ASP A 92 -5.59 -11.41 -22.77
CA ASP A 92 -5.19 -11.77 -21.40
C ASP A 92 -5.76 -10.79 -20.36
N TYR A 93 -6.04 -9.53 -20.76
CA TYR A 93 -6.51 -8.47 -19.88
C TYR A 93 -7.75 -7.75 -20.45
N PRO A 94 -8.84 -8.46 -20.79
CA PRO A 94 -9.97 -7.90 -21.53
C PRO A 94 -10.67 -6.75 -20.79
N THR A 95 -10.77 -6.82 -19.46
CA THR A 95 -11.39 -5.79 -18.62
C THR A 95 -10.57 -4.50 -18.58
N LEU A 96 -9.25 -4.60 -18.42
CA LEU A 96 -8.35 -3.45 -18.46
C LEU A 96 -8.30 -2.84 -19.87
N PHE A 97 -8.23 -3.69 -20.90
CA PHE A 97 -8.14 -3.27 -22.29
C PHE A 97 -9.36 -2.45 -22.72
N ALA A 98 -10.57 -2.88 -22.32
CA ALA A 98 -11.82 -2.17 -22.64
C ALA A 98 -11.85 -0.71 -22.19
N HIS A 99 -11.14 -0.35 -21.12
CA HIS A 99 -11.13 1.00 -20.56
C HIS A 99 -9.85 1.79 -20.88
N ALA A 100 -8.81 1.13 -21.38
CA ALA A 100 -7.47 1.70 -21.46
C ALA A 100 -6.72 1.36 -22.76
N GLU A 101 -7.42 0.94 -23.83
CA GLU A 101 -6.82 0.59 -25.13
C GLU A 101 -5.80 1.63 -25.62
N GLY A 102 -6.18 2.91 -25.65
CA GLY A 102 -5.27 3.99 -26.08
C GLY A 102 -4.05 4.14 -25.16
N ARG A 103 -4.20 3.90 -23.85
CA ARG A 103 -3.08 3.94 -22.90
C ARG A 103 -2.15 2.75 -23.09
N PHE A 104 -2.69 1.55 -23.35
CA PHE A 104 -1.90 0.37 -23.70
C PHE A 104 -1.07 0.64 -24.96
N ALA A 105 -1.66 1.22 -26.01
CA ALA A 105 -0.91 1.53 -27.23
C ALA A 105 0.28 2.48 -26.96
N ILE A 106 0.08 3.51 -26.14
CA ILE A 106 1.16 4.44 -25.73
C ILE A 106 2.24 3.69 -24.94
N LEU A 107 1.85 2.88 -23.95
CA LEU A 107 2.80 2.17 -23.11
C LEU A 107 3.59 1.09 -23.88
N PHE A 108 2.93 0.35 -24.78
CA PHE A 108 3.61 -0.63 -25.63
C PHE A 108 4.60 0.03 -26.59
N ARG A 109 4.25 1.18 -27.17
CA ARG A 109 5.20 1.96 -28.00
C ARG A 109 6.40 2.47 -27.21
N ARG A 110 6.24 2.71 -25.90
CA ARG A 110 7.34 3.16 -25.03
C ARG A 110 8.28 2.03 -24.62
N ILE A 111 7.76 0.83 -24.35
CA ILE A 111 8.56 -0.30 -23.87
C ILE A 111 9.13 -1.17 -25.00
N LEU A 112 8.55 -1.11 -26.20
CA LEU A 112 8.99 -1.87 -27.36
C LEU A 112 9.89 -1.03 -28.29
N PRO A 113 10.97 -1.60 -28.85
CA PRO A 113 11.48 -2.96 -28.59
C PRO A 113 12.07 -3.08 -27.18
N VAL A 114 11.91 -4.26 -26.57
CA VAL A 114 12.31 -4.51 -25.18
C VAL A 114 13.81 -4.36 -25.02
N LYS A 115 14.23 -3.51 -24.09
CA LYS A 115 15.64 -3.31 -23.71
C LYS A 115 15.76 -3.40 -22.20
N LEU A 116 16.85 -3.99 -21.71
CA LEU A 116 17.11 -4.15 -20.28
C LEU A 116 16.94 -2.84 -19.52
N ALA A 117 17.60 -1.75 -19.96
CA ALA A 117 17.51 -0.44 -19.32
C ALA A 117 16.07 0.11 -19.23
N LEU A 118 15.26 -0.08 -20.29
CA LEU A 118 13.87 0.37 -20.28
C LEU A 118 13.02 -0.41 -19.27
N VAL A 119 13.29 -1.70 -19.09
CA VAL A 119 12.57 -2.54 -18.12
C VAL A 119 12.97 -2.18 -16.69
N THR A 120 14.25 -1.92 -16.44
CA THR A 120 14.75 -1.51 -15.11
C THR A 120 14.05 -0.25 -14.61
N ASP A 121 13.92 0.76 -15.48
CA ASP A 121 13.32 2.05 -15.12
C ASP A 121 11.79 2.06 -15.30
N TRP A 122 11.21 0.97 -15.81
CA TRP A 122 9.79 0.91 -16.16
C TRP A 122 8.90 1.15 -14.95
N ALA A 123 7.91 2.03 -15.05
CA ALA A 123 6.99 2.34 -13.95
C ALA A 123 7.65 2.93 -12.68
N GLU A 124 8.89 3.44 -12.75
CA GLU A 124 9.54 4.08 -11.60
C GLU A 124 8.71 5.26 -11.06
N GLU A 125 8.30 6.17 -11.93
CA GLU A 125 7.47 7.32 -11.57
C GLU A 125 6.12 6.88 -10.94
N PRO A 126 5.30 6.00 -11.56
CA PRO A 126 4.11 5.44 -10.91
C PRO A 126 4.36 4.80 -9.54
N LEU A 127 5.51 4.16 -9.33
CA LEU A 127 5.86 3.56 -8.03
C LEU A 127 6.18 4.63 -6.98
N LEU A 128 6.87 5.70 -7.37
CA LEU A 128 7.16 6.84 -6.50
C LEU A 128 5.87 7.61 -6.14
N GLU A 129 4.99 7.83 -7.11
CA GLU A 129 3.67 8.42 -6.90
C GLU A 129 2.85 7.60 -5.90
N GLN A 130 2.81 6.28 -6.09
CA GLN A 130 2.13 5.36 -5.20
C GLN A 130 2.69 5.41 -3.78
N ALA A 131 4.01 5.45 -3.62
CA ALA A 131 4.65 5.56 -2.32
C ALA A 131 4.31 6.89 -1.63
N ALA A 132 4.28 8.00 -2.37
CA ALA A 132 3.92 9.32 -1.85
C ALA A 132 2.47 9.37 -1.33
N LEU A 133 1.57 8.56 -1.89
CA LEU A 133 0.17 8.48 -1.45
C LEU A 133 -0.03 7.73 -0.12
N LEU A 134 0.97 6.96 0.35
CA LEU A 134 0.85 6.22 1.61
C LEU A 134 0.95 7.13 2.84
N GLN A 135 1.76 8.19 2.77
CA GLN A 135 1.92 9.15 3.86
C GLN A 135 0.60 9.85 4.23
N PRO A 136 -0.15 10.49 3.30
CA PRO A 136 -1.40 11.15 3.64
C PRO A 136 -2.46 10.18 4.18
N ILE A 137 -2.47 8.93 3.72
CA ILE A 137 -3.39 7.91 4.25
C ILE A 137 -3.04 7.56 5.69
N THR A 138 -1.75 7.34 5.97
CA THR A 138 -1.27 7.11 7.34
C THR A 138 -1.65 8.27 8.27
N GLU A 139 -1.47 9.51 7.82
CA GLU A 139 -1.84 10.69 8.60
C GLU A 139 -3.35 10.79 8.87
N LEU A 140 -4.20 10.41 7.91
CA LEU A 140 -5.64 10.35 8.12
C LEU A 140 -6.02 9.31 9.18
N VAL A 141 -5.42 8.12 9.13
CA VAL A 141 -5.64 7.07 10.14
C VAL A 141 -5.17 7.53 11.53
N LEU A 142 -4.01 8.18 11.62
CA LEU A 142 -3.52 8.77 12.86
C LEU A 142 -4.44 9.87 13.38
N THR A 143 -4.93 10.74 12.50
CA THR A 143 -5.89 11.80 12.85
C THR A 143 -7.17 11.22 13.40
N PHE A 144 -7.73 10.19 12.76
CA PHE A 144 -8.89 9.45 13.26
C PHE A 144 -8.66 8.93 14.68
N THR A 145 -7.52 8.26 14.89
CA THR A 145 -7.17 7.65 16.17
C THR A 145 -6.99 8.70 17.27
N ARG A 146 -6.32 9.82 16.95
CA ARG A 146 -6.07 10.94 17.87
C ARG A 146 -7.34 11.66 18.31
N MET A 147 -8.40 11.66 17.50
CA MET A 147 -9.66 12.27 17.89
C MET A 147 -10.31 11.59 19.10
N GLY A 148 -10.01 10.30 19.36
CA GLY A 148 -10.48 9.60 20.57
C GLY A 148 -12.00 9.58 20.76
N VAL A 149 -12.76 9.76 19.67
CA VAL A 149 -14.21 9.99 19.72
C VAL A 149 -14.98 8.88 20.43
N PRO A 150 -14.67 7.57 20.26
CA PRO A 150 -15.36 6.52 21.00
C PRO A 150 -15.29 6.73 22.53
N ALA A 151 -14.09 6.98 23.06
CA ALA A 151 -13.90 7.22 24.49
C ALA A 151 -14.59 8.51 24.97
N LEU A 152 -14.63 9.56 24.13
CA LEU A 152 -15.37 10.79 24.42
C LEU A 152 -16.87 10.54 24.49
N LEU A 153 -17.41 9.72 23.57
CA LEU A 153 -18.82 9.36 23.56
C LEU A 153 -19.19 8.49 24.76
N ASP A 154 -18.34 7.52 25.12
CA ASP A 154 -18.54 6.68 26.30
C ASP A 154 -18.53 7.52 27.59
N ALA A 155 -17.54 8.41 27.75
CA ALA A 155 -17.48 9.31 28.90
C ALA A 155 -18.70 10.24 28.96
N ALA A 156 -19.19 10.72 27.80
CA ALA A 156 -20.41 11.49 27.72
C ALA A 156 -21.61 10.63 28.17
N LEU A 157 -21.79 9.43 27.63
CA LEU A 157 -22.88 8.52 28.02
C LEU A 157 -22.83 8.15 29.50
N GLU A 158 -21.66 7.88 30.08
CA GLU A 158 -21.52 7.60 31.51
C GLU A 158 -21.86 8.82 32.38
N SER A 159 -21.51 10.03 31.92
CA SER A 159 -21.93 11.26 32.60
C SER A 159 -23.45 11.43 32.64
N THR A 160 -24.17 10.82 31.68
CA THR A 160 -25.62 10.85 31.61
C THR A 160 -26.35 9.78 32.41
N ARG A 161 -25.67 8.71 32.86
CA ARG A 161 -26.27 7.72 33.75
C ARG A 161 -26.53 8.33 35.13
N GLU A 162 -27.72 8.07 35.70
CA GLU A 162 -28.07 8.52 37.05
C GLU A 162 -27.18 7.84 38.11
N PRO A 163 -26.82 8.55 39.19
CA PRO A 163 -26.16 7.91 40.32
C PRO A 163 -27.13 6.96 41.03
N ALA A 164 -26.77 5.68 41.09
CA ALA A 164 -27.41 4.73 41.99
C ALA A 164 -27.11 5.08 43.45
N GLY A 165 -27.86 6.02 44.03
CA GLY A 165 -27.88 6.31 45.48
C GLY A 165 -27.34 7.69 45.91
N MET A 166 -27.60 8.04 47.18
CA MET A 166 -27.30 9.35 47.79
C MET A 166 -25.80 9.72 47.78
N PHE A 167 -24.90 8.74 47.78
CA PHE A 167 -23.45 8.99 47.73
C PHE A 167 -22.97 9.52 46.38
N GLY A 168 -23.64 9.17 45.27
CA GLY A 168 -23.29 9.70 43.96
C GLY A 168 -23.59 11.19 43.78
N LYS A 169 -24.45 11.77 44.63
CA LYS A 169 -24.78 13.21 44.62
C LYS A 169 -23.69 14.08 45.29
N LEU A 170 -22.89 13.51 46.20
CA LEU A 170 -21.84 14.24 46.95
C LEU A 170 -20.48 14.25 46.24
N PHE A 171 -20.18 13.26 45.39
CA PHE A 171 -18.88 13.14 44.71
C PHE A 171 -18.85 13.62 43.25
N ARG A 172 -19.99 14.03 42.68
CA ARG A 172 -20.05 14.47 41.27
C ARG A 172 -19.66 15.95 41.13
N ARG A 173 -18.36 16.21 41.02
CA ARG A 173 -17.84 17.35 40.24
C ARG A 173 -17.62 16.91 38.80
N ALA A 174 -18.65 16.28 38.19
CA ALA A 174 -18.58 15.92 36.78
C ALA A 174 -18.52 17.19 35.93
N PRO A 175 -17.74 17.21 34.84
CA PRO A 175 -17.70 18.35 33.94
C PRO A 175 -19.13 18.66 33.44
N PRO A 176 -19.51 19.94 33.36
CA PRO A 176 -20.87 20.32 33.03
C PRO A 176 -21.27 19.73 31.65
N PRO A 177 -22.53 19.29 31.47
CA PRO A 177 -23.01 18.69 30.21
C PRO A 177 -22.78 19.58 28.97
N ALA A 178 -22.70 20.90 29.17
CA ALA A 178 -22.31 21.86 28.14
C ALA A 178 -20.90 21.61 27.55
N HIS A 179 -19.97 21.04 28.32
CA HIS A 179 -18.62 20.71 27.86
C HIS A 179 -18.64 19.57 26.85
N TYR A 180 -19.37 18.49 27.12
CA TYR A 180 -19.51 17.37 26.19
C TYR A 180 -20.24 17.79 24.91
N LYS A 181 -21.25 18.67 25.00
CA LYS A 181 -21.94 19.21 23.81
C LYS A 181 -20.97 19.90 22.86
N ALA A 182 -20.13 20.79 23.38
CA ALA A 182 -19.15 21.52 22.57
C ALA A 182 -18.09 20.59 21.98
N VAL A 183 -17.51 19.71 22.81
CA VAL A 183 -16.48 18.76 22.37
C VAL A 183 -17.03 17.81 21.32
N LEU A 184 -18.18 17.16 21.55
CA LEU A 184 -18.79 16.24 20.58
C LEU A 184 -19.22 16.93 19.29
N THR A 185 -19.67 18.19 19.35
CA THR A 185 -19.97 18.98 18.13
C THR A 185 -18.69 19.22 17.32
N SER A 186 -17.59 19.55 17.98
CA SER A 186 -16.29 19.74 17.32
C SER A 186 -15.73 18.41 16.77
N SER A 187 -15.85 17.31 17.53
CA SER A 187 -15.46 15.97 17.08
C SER A 187 -16.27 15.52 15.86
N ARG A 188 -17.57 15.81 15.82
CA ARG A 188 -18.42 15.55 14.64
C ARG A 188 -17.92 16.32 13.42
N ALA A 189 -17.61 17.60 13.57
CA ALA A 189 -17.06 18.40 12.47
C ALA A 189 -15.71 17.85 11.99
N GLY A 190 -14.83 17.45 12.92
CA GLY A 190 -13.54 16.80 12.59
C GLY A 190 -13.71 15.47 11.87
N LEU A 191 -14.67 14.63 12.29
CA LEU A 191 -14.98 13.37 11.60
C LEU A 191 -15.54 13.61 10.19
N LEU A 192 -16.41 14.60 10.01
CA LEU A 192 -16.93 14.96 8.68
C LEU A 192 -15.81 15.45 7.75
N GLN A 193 -14.88 16.25 8.28
CA GLN A 193 -13.70 16.68 7.52
C GLN A 193 -12.82 15.49 7.14
N LEU A 194 -12.57 14.57 8.08
CA LEU A 194 -11.82 13.34 7.82
C LEU A 194 -12.48 12.48 6.75
N LEU A 195 -13.81 12.37 6.74
CA LEU A 195 -14.57 11.69 5.69
C LEU A 195 -14.39 12.37 4.32
N ALA A 196 -14.35 13.70 4.25
CA ALA A 196 -14.10 14.40 3.01
C ALA A 196 -12.65 14.17 2.51
N ASP A 197 -11.66 14.39 3.38
CA ASP A 197 -10.24 14.28 3.03
C ASP A 197 -9.84 12.86 2.63
N SER A 198 -10.39 11.86 3.34
CA SER A 198 -10.18 10.46 3.01
C SER A 198 -10.78 10.06 1.67
N GLU A 199 -11.81 10.74 1.18
CA GLU A 199 -12.40 10.41 -0.13
C GLU A 199 -11.46 10.82 -1.24
N VAL A 200 -10.87 12.00 -1.12
CA VAL A 200 -9.89 12.51 -2.07
C VAL A 200 -8.64 11.62 -2.07
N ALA A 201 -8.14 11.24 -0.89
CA ALA A 201 -6.99 10.34 -0.77
C ALA A 201 -7.27 8.97 -1.40
N MET A 202 -8.45 8.40 -1.14
CA MET A 202 -8.88 7.12 -1.70
C MET A 202 -8.98 7.14 -3.22
N ARG A 203 -9.60 8.18 -3.80
CA ARG A 203 -9.70 8.33 -5.26
C ARG A 203 -8.32 8.42 -5.92
N LYS A 204 -7.39 9.16 -5.30
CA LYS A 204 -6.00 9.25 -5.79
C LYS A 204 -5.29 7.90 -5.70
N LEU A 205 -5.45 7.19 -4.58
CA LEU A 205 -4.85 5.87 -4.38
C LEU A 205 -5.39 4.85 -5.39
N GLU A 206 -6.70 4.85 -5.63
CA GLU A 206 -7.34 3.97 -6.60
C GLU A 206 -6.89 4.26 -8.03
N ALA A 207 -6.84 5.54 -8.42
CA ALA A 207 -6.31 5.94 -9.73
C ALA A 207 -4.85 5.52 -9.92
N SER A 208 -4.03 5.65 -8.86
CA SER A 208 -2.63 5.22 -8.87
C SER A 208 -2.50 3.69 -8.95
N ALA A 209 -3.30 2.93 -8.21
CA ALA A 209 -3.35 1.47 -8.27
C ALA A 209 -3.75 0.98 -9.67
N GLN A 210 -4.75 1.61 -10.29
CA GLN A 210 -5.15 1.31 -11.66
C GLN A 210 -4.04 1.62 -12.66
N ASN A 211 -3.36 2.77 -12.52
CA ASN A 211 -2.24 3.15 -13.37
C ASN A 211 -1.06 2.17 -13.26
N LEU A 212 -0.70 1.77 -12.05
CA LEU A 212 0.31 0.72 -11.80
C LEU A 212 -0.13 -0.64 -12.36
N GLY A 213 -1.41 -0.99 -12.22
CA GLY A 213 -1.99 -2.20 -12.79
C GLY A 213 -1.82 -2.26 -14.31
N LEU A 214 -2.01 -1.14 -15.02
CA LEU A 214 -1.74 -1.04 -16.46
C LEU A 214 -0.26 -1.29 -16.77
N HIS A 215 0.66 -0.67 -16.03
CA HIS A 215 2.09 -0.89 -16.21
C HIS A 215 2.50 -2.34 -15.93
N GLY A 216 1.88 -2.98 -14.94
CA GLY A 216 2.08 -4.40 -14.63
C GLY A 216 1.56 -5.33 -15.73
N ALA A 217 0.40 -5.03 -16.31
CA ALA A 217 -0.15 -5.77 -17.45
C ALA A 217 0.74 -5.65 -18.69
N VAL A 218 1.29 -4.46 -18.95
CA VAL A 218 2.27 -4.25 -20.03
C VAL A 218 3.51 -5.11 -19.82
N LEU A 219 4.07 -5.15 -18.61
CA LEU A 219 5.22 -6.03 -18.31
C LEU A 219 4.88 -7.50 -18.50
N ALA A 220 3.68 -7.95 -18.14
CA ALA A 220 3.27 -9.33 -18.32
C ALA A 220 3.15 -9.71 -19.80
N VAL A 221 2.52 -8.86 -20.62
CA VAL A 221 2.41 -9.05 -22.07
C VAL A 221 3.81 -9.09 -22.71
N VAL A 222 4.67 -8.14 -22.33
CA VAL A 222 6.04 -8.08 -22.83
C VAL A 222 6.86 -9.30 -22.42
N ALA A 223 6.68 -9.80 -21.20
CA ALA A 223 7.32 -11.05 -20.76
C ALA A 223 6.87 -12.26 -21.58
N SER A 224 5.59 -12.35 -21.96
CA SER A 224 5.09 -13.39 -22.86
C SER A 224 5.71 -13.29 -24.26
N LEU A 225 5.87 -12.07 -24.80
CA LEU A 225 6.53 -11.86 -26.09
C LEU A 225 8.03 -12.17 -26.04
N ALA A 226 8.67 -11.90 -24.90
CA ALA A 226 10.09 -12.13 -24.67
C ALA A 226 10.40 -13.56 -24.19
N ALA A 227 9.42 -14.45 -24.01
CA ALA A 227 9.60 -15.75 -23.35
C ALA A 227 10.67 -16.65 -23.99
N ASN A 228 10.90 -16.51 -25.31
CA ASN A 228 11.93 -17.24 -26.06
C ASN A 228 13.21 -16.41 -26.30
N SER A 229 13.37 -15.30 -25.59
CA SER A 229 14.57 -14.46 -25.67
C SER A 229 15.80 -15.24 -25.19
N PRO A 230 16.93 -15.19 -25.91
CA PRO A 230 18.19 -15.76 -25.43
C PRO A 230 18.81 -14.94 -24.28
N ASP A 231 18.31 -13.72 -24.02
CA ASP A 231 18.79 -12.85 -22.96
C ASP A 231 18.16 -13.20 -21.61
N ALA A 232 18.86 -14.01 -20.82
CA ALA A 232 18.43 -14.42 -19.49
C ALA A 232 18.35 -13.25 -18.49
N ALA A 233 19.22 -12.25 -18.62
CA ALA A 233 19.21 -11.09 -17.72
C ALA A 233 17.96 -10.23 -17.94
N LEU A 234 17.52 -10.10 -19.18
CA LEU A 234 16.26 -9.43 -19.51
C LEU A 234 15.06 -10.16 -18.90
N LEU A 235 14.99 -11.48 -19.01
CA LEU A 235 13.90 -12.29 -18.46
C LEU A 235 13.80 -12.20 -16.94
N ASP A 236 14.95 -12.26 -16.25
CA ASP A 236 15.03 -12.08 -14.80
C ASP A 236 14.55 -10.66 -14.41
N THR A 237 15.06 -9.63 -15.08
CA THR A 237 14.67 -8.23 -14.82
C THR A 237 13.18 -7.98 -15.05
N LEU A 238 12.59 -8.55 -16.12
CA LEU A 238 11.14 -8.50 -16.35
C LEU A 238 10.36 -9.14 -15.19
N THR A 239 10.83 -10.28 -14.71
CA THR A 239 10.20 -11.00 -13.59
C THR A 239 10.28 -10.21 -12.29
N GLN A 240 11.46 -9.66 -11.98
CA GLN A 240 11.69 -8.81 -10.81
C GLN A 240 10.82 -7.56 -10.85
N ARG A 241 10.83 -6.84 -11.98
CA ARG A 241 10.06 -5.59 -12.11
C ARG A 241 8.57 -5.82 -12.03
N ARG A 242 8.07 -6.90 -12.65
CA ARG A 242 6.66 -7.31 -12.54
C ARG A 242 6.29 -7.61 -11.09
N THR A 243 7.15 -8.31 -10.37
CA THR A 243 6.91 -8.66 -8.96
C THR A 243 6.80 -7.41 -8.09
N LEU A 244 7.70 -6.45 -8.28
CA LEU A 244 7.69 -5.18 -7.56
C LEU A 244 6.39 -4.40 -7.84
N VAL A 245 6.02 -4.22 -9.11
CA VAL A 245 4.77 -3.53 -9.48
C VAL A 245 3.54 -4.24 -8.90
N GLN A 246 3.50 -5.57 -8.93
CA GLN A 246 2.40 -6.34 -8.33
C GLN A 246 2.32 -6.18 -6.81
N GLN A 247 3.47 -6.12 -6.13
CA GLN A 247 3.49 -5.86 -4.68
C GLN A 247 2.95 -4.47 -4.37
N ALA A 248 3.34 -3.45 -5.14
CA ALA A 248 2.85 -2.08 -4.97
C ALA A 248 1.33 -1.97 -5.21
N VAL A 249 0.78 -2.64 -6.23
CA VAL A 249 -0.67 -2.69 -6.48
C VAL A 249 -1.40 -3.36 -5.31
N ARG A 250 -0.92 -4.52 -4.84
CA ARG A 250 -1.53 -5.20 -3.69
C ARG A 250 -1.48 -4.34 -2.43
N GLN A 251 -0.40 -3.62 -2.20
CA GLN A 251 -0.30 -2.69 -1.08
C GLN A 251 -1.32 -1.56 -1.20
N ALA A 252 -1.51 -1.00 -2.41
CA ALA A 252 -2.53 0.00 -2.67
C ALA A 252 -3.93 -0.52 -2.35
N GLU A 253 -4.28 -1.71 -2.83
CA GLU A 253 -5.57 -2.35 -2.59
C GLU A 253 -5.83 -2.58 -1.09
N LEU A 254 -4.82 -3.04 -0.36
CA LEU A 254 -4.91 -3.19 1.09
C LEU A 254 -5.13 -1.85 1.80
N SER A 255 -4.40 -0.81 1.42
CA SER A 255 -4.58 0.54 1.97
C SER A 255 -5.97 1.12 1.67
N ILE A 256 -6.52 0.84 0.47
CA ILE A 256 -7.90 1.20 0.10
C ILE A 256 -8.89 0.53 1.05
N LEU A 257 -8.76 -0.78 1.26
CA LEU A 257 -9.65 -1.53 2.15
C LEU A 257 -9.58 -1.04 3.60
N GLN A 258 -8.37 -0.84 4.12
CA GLN A 258 -8.15 -0.34 5.48
C GLN A 258 -8.76 1.05 5.68
N MET A 259 -8.54 1.96 4.73
CA MET A 259 -9.10 3.31 4.82
C MET A 259 -10.63 3.30 4.65
N GLY A 260 -11.17 2.38 3.85
CA GLY A 260 -12.62 2.14 3.75
C GLY A 260 -13.24 1.75 5.09
N GLN A 261 -12.58 0.90 5.88
CA GLN A 261 -13.04 0.54 7.23
C GLN A 261 -13.01 1.74 8.19
N VAL A 262 -11.93 2.53 8.17
CA VAL A 262 -11.83 3.75 9.00
C VAL A 262 -12.94 4.75 8.65
N ARG A 263 -13.24 4.92 7.36
CA ARG A 263 -14.36 5.77 6.92
C ARG A 263 -15.70 5.26 7.44
N GLN A 264 -15.96 3.95 7.37
CA GLN A 264 -17.21 3.39 7.88
C GLN A 264 -17.35 3.66 9.38
N GLN A 265 -16.29 3.39 10.15
CA GLN A 265 -16.28 3.66 11.60
C GLN A 265 -16.49 5.15 11.91
N ALA A 266 -15.86 6.05 11.15
CA ALA A 266 -16.05 7.49 11.31
C ALA A 266 -17.49 7.91 11.01
N ALA A 267 -18.12 7.36 9.96
CA ALA A 267 -19.51 7.64 9.64
C ALA A 267 -20.47 7.14 10.73
N ASP A 268 -20.24 5.96 11.28
CA ASP A 268 -21.03 5.40 12.38
C ASP A 268 -20.91 6.28 13.64
N LEU A 269 -19.71 6.75 13.97
CA LEU A 269 -19.48 7.68 15.09
C LEU A 269 -20.18 9.03 14.86
N VAL A 270 -20.18 9.57 13.63
CA VAL A 270 -20.94 10.78 13.30
C VAL A 270 -22.43 10.57 13.56
N ALA A 271 -22.99 9.43 13.18
CA ALA A 271 -24.39 9.10 13.43
C ALA A 271 -24.69 8.97 14.94
N GLN A 272 -23.82 8.30 15.69
CA GLN A 272 -23.96 8.13 17.14
C GLN A 272 -23.88 9.48 17.89
N ILE A 273 -22.91 10.33 17.55
CA ILE A 273 -22.82 11.68 18.11
C ILE A 273 -24.07 12.49 17.77
N SER A 274 -24.55 12.40 16.54
CA SER A 274 -25.75 13.13 16.11
C SER A 274 -26.97 12.68 16.92
N SER A 275 -27.14 11.36 17.12
CA SER A 275 -28.19 10.79 17.96
C SER A 275 -28.05 11.27 19.42
N PHE A 276 -26.84 11.24 19.98
CA PHE A 276 -26.58 11.72 21.34
C PHE A 276 -26.95 13.20 21.52
N LEU A 277 -26.52 14.06 20.59
CA LEU A 277 -26.74 15.50 20.67
C LEU A 277 -28.21 15.91 20.42
N THR A 278 -28.97 15.13 19.65
CA THR A 278 -30.34 15.49 19.24
C THR A 278 -31.43 14.78 20.03
N VAL A 279 -31.15 13.59 20.55
CA VAL A 279 -32.13 12.77 21.27
C VAL A 279 -31.77 12.66 22.74
N THR A 280 -30.57 12.15 23.04
CA THR A 280 -30.20 11.78 24.41
C THR A 280 -29.95 13.01 25.28
N LEU A 281 -29.18 13.98 24.79
CA LEU A 281 -28.84 15.19 25.54
C LEU A 281 -30.10 16.03 25.85
N PRO A 282 -31.00 16.33 24.90
CA PRO A 282 -32.21 17.09 25.21
C PRO A 282 -33.17 16.35 26.15
N ALA A 283 -33.30 15.02 26.03
CA ALA A 283 -34.12 14.22 26.95
C ALA A 283 -33.63 14.35 28.41
N LEU A 284 -32.31 14.39 28.61
CA LEU A 284 -31.71 14.57 29.93
C LEU A 284 -31.86 15.99 30.46
N GLU A 285 -31.68 17.00 29.61
CA GLU A 285 -31.94 18.40 29.98
C GLU A 285 -33.39 18.59 30.45
N MET A 286 -34.35 17.94 29.78
CA MET A 286 -35.77 17.95 30.19
C MET A 286 -36.01 17.18 31.50
N ALA A 287 -35.42 15.99 31.67
CA ALA A 287 -35.55 15.21 32.91
C ALA A 287 -34.95 15.94 34.13
N GLN A 288 -33.81 16.61 33.95
CA GLN A 288 -33.18 17.43 35.01
C GLN A 288 -34.01 18.66 35.35
N ALA A 289 -34.65 19.31 34.36
CA ALA A 289 -35.54 20.43 34.59
C ALA A 289 -36.82 20.03 35.36
N GLN A 290 -37.31 18.79 35.19
CA GLN A 290 -38.50 18.27 35.87
C GLN A 290 -38.22 17.73 37.28
N GLY A 291 -37.02 17.20 37.54
CA GLY A 291 -36.62 16.69 38.86
C GLY A 291 -36.06 17.75 39.83
N GLY A 292 -35.93 19.00 39.38
CA GLY A 292 -35.44 20.14 40.17
C GLY A 292 -36.52 21.06 40.74
N ALA A 293 -37.80 20.66 40.64
CA ALA A 293 -38.96 21.36 41.21
C ALA A 293 -39.48 20.66 42.48
#